data_AF-A0A3N7CEB7-F1
#
_entry.id   AF-A0A3N7CEB7-F1
#
_cell.length_a   1.000
_cell.length_b   1.000
_cell.length_c   1.000
_cell.angle_alpha   90.00
_cell.angle_beta   90.00
_cell.angle_gamma   90.00
#
_symmetry.space_group_name_H-M   'P 1'
#
loop_
_entity.id
_entity.type
_entity.pdbx_description
1 polymer ?
#
loop_
_entity_poly.entity_id
_entity_poly.type
_entity_poly.pdbx_seq_one_letter_code
_entity_poly.pdbx_strand_id
1 'polypeptide(L)'
;MMKILFSCLLLFTSISCQSANQKTVAQFKEINYSLENYSALTKTYNDIAELIRKETHDEAILKQTEAILLLTKQNLDFLAHLKVLLQQKDTSGMGTTASGALLVATPTATKLKNSILNLYDTFRLCLHEPSQIKKLDSLLPMALDIKNNPGWDKKWFDQIPTVAAITLLNKLETDHKRAAAFVLTELSNKGKK
;
A
#
# COMPACT_ATOMS: atom_id res chain seq x y z
N MET A 1 37.60 36.58 21.18
CA MET A 1 38.63 35.93 20.33
C MET A 1 38.85 34.52 20.88
N MET A 2 38.03 33.52 20.54
CA MET A 2 38.01 32.73 19.29
C MET A 2 39.37 32.06 18.97
N LYS A 3 39.46 30.75 19.26
CA LYS A 3 40.28 29.74 18.57
C LYS A 3 39.88 28.34 19.08
N ILE A 4 38.73 27.88 18.59
CA ILE A 4 38.49 26.46 18.34
C ILE A 4 39.25 26.16 17.05
N LEU A 5 39.99 25.06 16.96
CA LEU A 5 40.12 24.18 15.77
C LEU A 5 41.41 23.34 15.82
N PHE A 6 41.31 22.18 15.17
CA PHE A 6 42.37 21.22 14.83
C PHE A 6 42.81 20.24 15.91
N SER A 7 41.88 19.38 16.34
CA SER A 7 42.25 18.01 16.67
C SER A 7 41.10 17.07 16.30
N CYS A 8 40.98 16.79 14.99
CA CYS A 8 40.20 15.68 14.42
C CYS A 8 40.46 15.56 12.90
N LEU A 9 41.68 15.88 12.46
CA LEU A 9 42.09 15.75 11.06
C LEU A 9 42.86 14.44 10.88
N LEU A 10 42.23 13.29 11.18
CA LEU A 10 42.79 11.96 10.89
C LEU A 10 41.74 10.84 11.02
N LEU A 11 40.57 11.01 10.39
CA LEU A 11 39.67 9.90 10.08
C LEU A 11 38.99 10.19 8.73
N PHE A 12 39.79 10.31 7.68
CA PHE A 12 39.32 10.45 6.29
C PHE A 12 39.91 9.35 5.41
N THR A 13 39.80 8.09 5.83
CA THR A 13 40.01 6.92 4.96
C THR A 13 39.12 5.75 5.38
N SER A 14 37.82 5.96 5.29
CA SER A 14 36.86 4.87 5.07
C SER A 14 35.67 5.45 4.32
N ILE A 15 35.94 5.90 3.09
CA ILE A 15 34.93 5.95 2.04
C ILE A 15 34.50 4.49 1.85
N SER A 16 33.54 4.06 2.66
CA SER A 16 32.77 2.86 2.43
C SER A 16 32.15 3.04 1.06
N CYS A 17 32.73 2.33 0.10
CA CYS A 17 32.19 2.11 -1.22
C CYS A 17 30.89 1.31 -1.04
N GLN A 18 29.83 1.97 -0.55
CA GLN A 18 28.49 1.43 -0.71
C GLN A 18 28.26 1.44 -2.21
N SER A 19 28.23 0.25 -2.81
CA SER A 19 27.90 0.13 -4.22
C SER A 19 26.58 0.85 -4.49
N ALA A 20 26.41 1.44 -5.68
CA ALA A 20 25.18 2.16 -6.04
C ALA A 20 23.90 1.36 -5.75
N ASN A 21 24.01 0.03 -5.77
CA ASN A 21 22.96 -0.92 -5.41
C ASN A 21 22.56 -0.83 -3.92
N GLN A 22 23.52 -0.74 -2.99
CA GLN A 22 23.22 -0.62 -1.56
C GLN A 22 22.50 0.70 -1.23
N LYS A 23 22.90 1.80 -1.89
CA LYS A 23 22.23 3.10 -1.75
C LYS A 23 20.78 3.05 -2.24
N THR A 24 20.54 2.39 -3.38
CA THR A 24 19.19 2.24 -3.96
C THR A 24 18.27 1.42 -3.05
N VAL A 25 18.76 0.29 -2.53
CA VAL A 25 17.99 -0.52 -1.56
C VAL A 25 17.68 0.27 -0.29
N ALA A 26 18.62 1.05 0.22
CA ALA A 26 18.41 1.88 1.40
C ALA A 26 17.29 2.92 1.19
N GLN A 27 17.24 3.57 0.02
CA GLN A 27 16.18 4.52 -0.32
C GLN A 27 14.80 3.88 -0.35
N PHE A 28 14.66 2.70 -0.98
CA PHE A 28 13.37 1.99 -0.97
C PHE A 28 12.96 1.52 0.42
N LYS A 29 13.92 1.13 1.27
CA LYS A 29 13.66 0.82 2.68
C LYS A 29 13.17 2.05 3.46
N GLU A 30 13.74 3.22 3.22
CA GLU A 30 13.31 4.48 3.84
C GLU A 30 11.89 4.87 3.39
N ILE A 31 11.56 4.70 2.11
CA ILE A 31 10.20 4.89 1.59
C ILE A 31 9.24 3.92 2.28
N ASN A 32 9.59 2.64 2.38
CA ASN A 32 8.75 1.63 3.06
C ASN A 32 8.51 2.00 4.54
N TYR A 33 9.56 2.39 5.25
CA TYR A 33 9.46 2.85 6.63
C TYR A 33 8.54 4.07 6.76
N SER A 34 8.64 5.02 5.83
CA SER A 34 7.76 6.20 5.80
C SER A 34 6.29 5.82 5.56
N LEU A 35 6.03 4.83 4.70
CA LEU A 35 4.68 4.33 4.43
C LEU A 35 4.08 3.63 5.66
N GLU A 36 4.87 2.86 6.40
CA GLU A 36 4.46 2.20 7.63
C GLU A 36 4.14 3.21 8.74
N ASN A 37 5.00 4.21 8.95
CA ASN A 37 4.80 5.26 9.96
C ASN A 37 3.59 6.15 9.65
N TYR A 38 3.34 6.48 8.38
CA TYR A 38 2.15 7.23 8.01
C TYR A 38 0.87 6.49 8.37
N SER A 39 0.86 5.16 8.25
CA SER A 39 -0.27 4.31 8.66
C SER A 39 -0.49 4.28 10.18
N ALA A 40 0.51 4.61 11.00
CA ALA A 40 0.44 4.58 12.45
C ALA A 40 -0.06 5.90 13.08
N LEU A 41 0.01 7.02 12.34
CA LEU A 41 -0.31 8.36 12.85
C LEU A 41 -1.78 8.79 12.69
N THR A 42 -2.61 7.95 12.07
CA THR A 42 -4.03 8.24 11.81
C THR A 42 -4.92 7.20 12.47
N LYS A 43 -6.11 7.61 12.93
CA LYS A 43 -7.14 6.68 13.42
C LYS A 43 -7.33 5.56 12.39
N THR A 44 -7.10 4.32 12.82
CA THR A 44 -7.08 3.19 11.89
C THR A 44 -8.49 2.90 11.39
N TYR A 45 -8.61 2.24 10.24
CA TYR A 45 -9.91 1.81 9.74
C TYR A 45 -10.63 0.86 10.75
N ASN A 46 -9.87 0.11 11.55
CA ASN A 46 -10.41 -0.71 12.65
C ASN A 46 -11.04 0.17 13.75
N ASP A 47 -10.37 1.25 14.17
CA ASP A 47 -10.89 2.16 15.20
C ASP A 47 -12.17 2.87 14.76
N ILE A 48 -12.31 3.14 13.45
CA ILE A 48 -13.53 3.72 12.87
C ILE A 48 -14.64 2.68 12.86
N ALA A 49 -14.35 1.43 12.47
CA ALA A 49 -15.33 0.34 12.51
C ALA A 49 -15.82 0.06 13.93
N GLU A 50 -14.93 0.05 14.92
CA GLU A 50 -15.29 -0.04 16.34
C GLU A 50 -16.21 1.10 16.79
N LEU A 51 -15.96 2.32 16.31
CA LEU A 51 -16.84 3.45 16.58
C LEU A 51 -18.23 3.22 15.99
N ILE A 52 -18.31 2.78 14.72
CA ILE A 52 -19.58 2.48 14.06
C ILE A 52 -20.36 1.43 14.87
N ARG A 53 -19.71 0.33 15.26
CA ARG A 53 -20.34 -0.74 16.07
C ARG A 53 -20.95 -0.23 17.39
N LYS A 54 -20.35 0.79 17.99
CA LYS A 54 -20.83 1.40 19.24
C LYS A 54 -21.92 2.44 19.04
N GLU A 55 -21.85 3.20 17.94
CA GLU A 55 -22.70 4.37 17.72
C GLU A 55 -23.93 4.09 16.85
N THR A 56 -23.94 3.01 16.06
CA THR A 56 -25.06 2.67 15.16
C THR A 56 -25.80 1.41 15.61
N HIS A 57 -27.10 1.38 15.34
CA HIS A 57 -27.95 0.19 15.46
C HIS A 57 -28.52 -0.25 14.10
N ASP A 58 -28.12 0.41 13.01
CA ASP A 58 -28.55 0.06 11.67
C ASP A 58 -27.80 -1.20 11.20
N GLU A 59 -28.54 -2.31 11.07
CA GLU A 59 -27.99 -3.59 10.62
C GLU A 59 -27.33 -3.54 9.24
N ALA A 60 -27.82 -2.68 8.33
CA ALA A 60 -27.23 -2.56 7.00
C ALA A 60 -25.87 -1.88 7.07
N ILE A 61 -25.73 -0.84 7.90
CA ILE A 61 -24.44 -0.18 8.16
C ILE A 61 -23.45 -1.14 8.82
N LEU A 62 -23.90 -1.93 9.80
CA LEU A 62 -23.05 -2.93 10.46
C LEU A 62 -22.58 -4.00 9.46
N LYS A 63 -23.48 -4.55 8.64
CA LYS A 63 -23.12 -5.53 7.60
C LYS A 63 -22.12 -4.98 6.60
N GLN A 64 -22.29 -3.73 6.16
CA GLN A 64 -21.34 -3.07 5.25
C GLN A 64 -19.98 -2.84 5.92
N THR A 65 -19.98 -2.46 7.19
CA THR A 65 -18.75 -2.30 7.99
C THR A 65 -17.97 -3.60 8.09
N GLU A 66 -18.63 -4.71 8.42
CA GLU A 66 -18.00 -6.04 8.47
C GLU A 66 -17.47 -6.48 7.10
N ALA A 67 -18.23 -6.24 6.03
CA ALA A 67 -17.78 -6.55 4.68
C ALA A 67 -16.51 -5.78 4.30
N ILE A 68 -16.44 -4.49 4.63
CA ILE A 68 -15.24 -3.65 4.40
C ILE A 68 -14.05 -4.19 5.20
N LEU A 69 -14.24 -4.53 6.48
CA LEU A 69 -13.16 -5.06 7.33
C LEU A 69 -12.62 -6.38 6.79
N LEU A 70 -13.51 -7.33 6.49
CA LEU A 70 -13.15 -8.65 5.98
C LEU A 70 -12.39 -8.53 4.66
N LEU A 71 -12.93 -7.76 3.71
CA LEU A 71 -12.33 -7.62 2.39
C LEU A 71 -11.00 -6.89 2.43
N THR A 72 -10.89 -5.85 3.26
CA THR A 72 -9.62 -5.14 3.49
C THR A 72 -8.60 -6.11 4.05
N LYS A 73 -8.93 -6.86 5.11
CA LYS A 73 -8.03 -7.85 5.72
C LYS A 73 -7.55 -8.90 4.70
N GLN A 74 -8.47 -9.49 3.93
CA GLN A 74 -8.12 -10.48 2.91
C GLN A 74 -7.15 -9.91 1.85
N ASN A 75 -7.37 -8.66 1.42
CA ASN A 75 -6.47 -7.98 0.50
C ASN A 75 -5.09 -7.75 1.12
N LEU A 76 -5.03 -7.27 2.36
CA LEU A 76 -3.77 -7.01 3.06
C LEU A 76 -2.97 -8.31 3.29
N ASP A 77 -3.64 -9.38 3.71
CA ASP A 77 -3.02 -10.69 3.90
C ASP A 77 -2.47 -11.23 2.56
N PHE A 78 -3.20 -11.04 1.45
CA PHE A 78 -2.72 -11.43 0.13
C PHE A 78 -1.50 -10.61 -0.33
N LEU A 79 -1.52 -9.28 -0.13
CA LEU A 79 -0.35 -8.43 -0.42
C LEU A 79 0.87 -8.83 0.42
N ALA A 80 0.68 -9.13 1.70
CA ALA A 80 1.75 -9.62 2.58
C ALA A 80 2.35 -10.93 2.04
N HIS A 81 1.51 -11.87 1.60
CA HIS A 81 1.97 -13.11 0.98
C HIS A 81 2.80 -12.86 -0.30
N LEU A 82 2.36 -11.95 -1.17
CA LEU A 82 3.11 -11.60 -2.39
C LEU A 82 4.50 -11.01 -2.07
N LYS A 83 4.59 -10.14 -1.06
CA LYS A 83 5.88 -9.59 -0.59
C LYS A 83 6.83 -10.69 -0.13
N VAL A 84 6.33 -11.67 0.62
CA VAL A 84 7.12 -12.84 1.06
C VAL A 84 7.62 -13.65 -0.14
N LEU A 85 6.75 -13.93 -1.13
CA LEU A 85 7.15 -14.68 -2.33
C LEU A 85 8.23 -13.96 -3.14
N LEU A 86 8.13 -12.63 -3.27
CA LEU A 86 9.16 -11.82 -3.94
C LEU A 86 10.50 -11.89 -3.21
N GLN A 87 10.47 -11.72 -1.88
CA GLN A 87 11.67 -11.79 -1.05
C GLN A 87 12.35 -13.17 -1.08
N GLN A 88 11.56 -14.25 -1.19
CA GLN A 88 12.07 -15.62 -1.34
C GLN A 88 12.71 -15.85 -2.71
N LYS A 89 12.16 -15.25 -3.78
CA LYS A 89 12.68 -15.37 -5.15
C LYS A 89 13.95 -14.55 -5.37
N ASP A 90 14.09 -13.42 -4.70
CA ASP A 90 15.27 -12.56 -4.77
C ASP A 90 15.52 -11.88 -3.43
N THR A 91 16.43 -12.47 -2.66
CA THR A 91 16.81 -11.97 -1.33
C THR A 91 17.60 -10.66 -1.39
N SER A 92 18.26 -10.38 -2.52
CA SER A 92 19.06 -9.16 -2.71
C SER A 92 18.18 -7.91 -2.90
N GLY A 93 16.96 -8.11 -3.39
CA GLY A 93 16.05 -7.04 -3.76
C GLY A 93 16.35 -6.36 -5.10
N MET A 94 17.47 -6.69 -5.76
CA MET A 94 17.96 -5.98 -6.96
C MET A 94 17.73 -6.73 -8.27
N GLY A 95 17.36 -8.01 -8.20
CA GLY A 95 16.96 -8.77 -9.37
C GLY A 95 15.71 -8.17 -10.00
N THR A 96 15.70 -8.06 -11.32
CA THR A 96 14.59 -7.45 -12.08
C THR A 96 13.61 -8.46 -12.67
N THR A 97 13.92 -9.75 -12.57
CA THR A 97 13.14 -10.83 -13.18
C THR A 97 12.08 -11.40 -12.23
N ALA A 98 12.30 -11.34 -10.92
CA ALA A 98 11.42 -11.96 -9.94
C ALA A 98 10.01 -11.35 -9.92
N SER A 99 9.89 -10.03 -10.05
CA SER A 99 8.61 -9.33 -10.10
C SER A 99 7.81 -9.71 -11.34
N GLY A 100 8.44 -9.65 -12.53
CA GLY A 100 7.81 -10.00 -13.79
C GLY A 100 7.35 -11.46 -13.79
N ALA A 101 8.22 -12.38 -13.38
CA ALA A 101 7.91 -13.81 -13.32
C ALA A 101 6.77 -14.15 -12.34
N LEU A 102 6.52 -13.33 -11.32
CA LEU A 102 5.43 -13.54 -10.37
C LEU A 102 4.15 -12.79 -10.78
N LEU A 103 4.26 -11.56 -11.28
CA LEU A 103 3.15 -10.59 -11.34
C LEU A 103 2.83 -10.07 -12.74
N VAL A 104 3.45 -10.59 -13.80
CA VAL A 104 3.15 -10.20 -15.19
C VAL A 104 2.59 -11.39 -15.97
N ALA A 105 1.39 -11.25 -16.51
CA ALA A 105 0.69 -12.27 -17.29
C ALA A 105 0.60 -13.65 -16.60
N THR A 106 0.52 -13.66 -15.27
CA THR A 106 0.42 -14.88 -14.46
C THR A 106 -0.96 -15.05 -13.83
N PRO A 107 -1.31 -16.27 -13.35
CA PRO A 107 -2.48 -16.46 -12.49
C PRO A 107 -2.44 -15.58 -11.22
N THR A 108 -1.25 -15.33 -10.68
CA THR A 108 -1.06 -14.46 -9.51
C THR A 108 -1.38 -12.99 -9.84
N ALA A 109 -0.95 -12.51 -11.00
CA ALA A 109 -1.30 -11.18 -11.52
C ALA A 109 -2.82 -11.02 -11.66
N THR A 110 -3.48 -12.06 -12.19
CA THR A 110 -4.95 -12.10 -12.32
C THR A 110 -5.65 -12.07 -10.95
N LYS A 111 -5.13 -12.82 -9.97
CA LYS A 111 -5.65 -12.76 -8.59
C LYS A 111 -5.46 -11.39 -7.97
N LEU A 112 -4.30 -10.76 -8.16
CA LEU A 112 -4.04 -9.40 -7.68
C LEU A 112 -4.99 -8.37 -8.31
N LYS A 113 -5.17 -8.45 -9.63
CA LYS A 113 -6.16 -7.65 -10.36
C LYS A 113 -7.55 -7.78 -9.73
N ASN A 114 -8.05 -9.00 -9.59
CA ASN A 114 -9.38 -9.26 -9.09
C ASN A 114 -9.54 -8.82 -7.63
N SER A 115 -8.51 -9.01 -6.81
CA SER A 115 -8.49 -8.56 -5.41
C SER A 115 -8.65 -7.04 -5.30
N ILE A 116 -7.85 -6.28 -6.06
CA ILE A 116 -7.89 -4.81 -6.08
C ILE A 116 -9.22 -4.30 -6.61
N LEU A 117 -9.72 -4.86 -7.72
CA LEU A 117 -10.99 -4.45 -8.31
C LEU A 117 -12.17 -4.77 -7.40
N ASN A 118 -12.20 -5.94 -6.78
CA ASN A 118 -13.25 -6.32 -5.84
C ASN A 118 -13.30 -5.37 -4.63
N LEU A 119 -12.14 -4.99 -4.10
CA LEU A 119 -12.04 -4.00 -3.02
C LEU A 119 -12.58 -2.64 -3.47
N TYR A 120 -12.13 -2.13 -4.62
CA TYR A 120 -12.58 -0.86 -5.16
C TYR A 120 -14.10 -0.85 -5.41
N ASP A 121 -14.64 -1.88 -6.06
CA ASP A 121 -16.05 -1.94 -6.43
C ASP A 121 -16.93 -2.07 -5.18
N THR A 122 -16.52 -2.86 -4.18
CA THR A 122 -17.20 -2.94 -2.88
C THR A 122 -17.21 -1.59 -2.18
N PHE A 123 -16.07 -0.89 -2.14
CA PHE A 123 -15.98 0.43 -1.51
C PHE A 123 -16.85 1.46 -2.23
N ARG A 124 -16.87 1.42 -3.56
CA ARG A 124 -17.68 2.32 -4.38
C ARG A 124 -19.18 2.14 -4.13
N LEU A 125 -19.65 0.91 -3.89
CA LEU A 125 -21.07 0.64 -3.59
C LEU A 125 -21.55 1.27 -2.26
N CYS A 126 -20.63 1.57 -1.34
CA CYS A 126 -20.93 2.25 -0.08
C CYS A 126 -21.00 3.78 -0.21
N LEU A 127 -20.63 4.34 -1.37
CA LEU A 127 -20.55 5.78 -1.60
C LEU A 127 -21.68 6.23 -2.53
N HIS A 128 -22.32 7.34 -2.19
CA HIS A 128 -23.48 7.85 -2.92
C HIS A 128 -23.19 9.17 -3.65
N GLU A 129 -22.29 9.99 -3.09
CA GLU A 129 -21.98 11.30 -3.66
C GLU A 129 -20.87 11.20 -4.70
N PRO A 130 -20.99 11.89 -5.86
CA PRO A 130 -19.93 11.91 -6.86
C PRO A 130 -18.57 12.40 -6.33
N SER A 131 -18.58 13.30 -5.35
CA SER A 131 -17.37 13.79 -4.68
C SER A 131 -16.67 12.69 -3.86
N GLN A 132 -17.43 11.81 -3.21
CA GLN A 132 -16.89 10.67 -2.46
C GLN A 132 -16.23 9.67 -3.41
N ILE A 133 -16.88 9.38 -4.55
CA ILE A 133 -16.33 8.48 -5.58
C ILE A 133 -15.02 9.06 -6.13
N LYS A 134 -14.97 10.35 -6.47
CA LYS A 134 -13.73 11.03 -6.88
C LYS A 134 -12.63 10.94 -5.83
N LYS A 135 -12.99 10.98 -4.54
CA LYS A 135 -12.02 10.82 -3.46
C LYS A 135 -11.49 9.38 -3.39
N LEU A 136 -12.36 8.37 -3.51
CA LEU A 136 -11.96 6.97 -3.58
C LEU A 136 -11.02 6.71 -4.77
N ASP A 137 -11.35 7.26 -5.94
CA ASP A 137 -10.53 7.22 -7.16
C ASP A 137 -9.11 7.74 -6.91
N SER A 138 -8.97 8.84 -6.18
CA SER A 138 -7.66 9.40 -5.82
C SER A 138 -6.87 8.55 -4.80
N LEU A 139 -7.56 7.77 -3.97
CA LEU A 139 -6.95 6.89 -2.97
C LEU A 139 -6.53 5.54 -3.58
N LEU A 140 -7.20 5.08 -4.64
CA LEU A 140 -6.95 3.79 -5.29
C LEU A 140 -6.58 3.96 -6.78
N PRO A 141 -5.49 4.68 -7.11
CA PRO A 141 -5.14 4.97 -8.50
C PRO A 141 -4.85 3.71 -9.32
N MET A 142 -4.33 2.65 -8.71
CA MET A 142 -4.08 1.39 -9.41
C MET A 142 -5.38 0.69 -9.85
N ALA A 143 -6.47 0.82 -9.09
CA ALA A 143 -7.76 0.26 -9.51
C ALA A 143 -8.26 0.93 -10.80
N LEU A 144 -8.06 2.24 -10.93
CA LEU A 144 -8.37 2.97 -12.16
C LEU A 144 -7.45 2.59 -13.32
N ASP A 145 -6.15 2.46 -13.04
CA ASP A 145 -5.19 2.04 -14.07
C ASP A 145 -5.54 0.63 -14.59
N ILE A 146 -5.87 -0.32 -13.70
CA ILE A 146 -6.32 -1.67 -14.08
C ILE A 146 -7.54 -1.64 -15.01
N LYS A 147 -8.52 -0.77 -14.72
CA LYS A 147 -9.76 -0.68 -15.52
C LYS A 147 -9.50 -0.11 -16.91
N ASN A 148 -8.55 0.82 -17.02
CA ASN A 148 -8.30 1.58 -18.24
C ASN A 148 -7.11 1.07 -19.06
N ASN A 149 -6.28 0.20 -18.50
CA ASN A 149 -5.05 -0.28 -19.11
C ASN A 149 -4.96 -1.82 -19.11
N PRO A 150 -5.14 -2.47 -20.26
CA PRO A 150 -4.97 -3.92 -20.39
C PRO A 150 -3.57 -4.43 -20.00
N GLY A 151 -2.53 -3.59 -20.13
CA GLY A 151 -1.13 -3.90 -19.78
C GLY A 151 -0.70 -3.32 -18.43
N TRP A 152 -1.63 -3.11 -17.49
CA TRP A 152 -1.34 -2.56 -16.16
C TRP A 152 -0.24 -3.35 -15.44
N ASP A 153 -0.29 -4.68 -15.49
CA ASP A 153 0.64 -5.56 -14.78
C ASP A 153 2.07 -5.39 -15.28
N LYS A 154 2.26 -5.30 -16.61
CA LYS A 154 3.55 -4.98 -17.22
C LYS A 154 4.04 -3.61 -16.79
N LYS A 155 3.17 -2.58 -16.85
CA LYS A 155 3.52 -1.21 -16.46
C LYS A 155 4.03 -1.12 -15.02
N TRP A 156 3.46 -1.89 -14.10
CA TRP A 156 3.79 -1.82 -12.67
C TRP A 156 4.87 -2.80 -12.22
N PHE A 157 5.02 -3.96 -12.88
CA PHE A 157 5.85 -5.05 -12.36
C PHE A 157 6.87 -5.63 -13.34
N ASP A 158 6.85 -5.26 -14.62
CA ASP A 158 7.82 -5.78 -15.58
C ASP A 158 9.20 -5.12 -15.39
N GLN A 159 10.24 -5.95 -15.34
CA GLN A 159 11.65 -5.55 -15.27
C GLN A 159 12.03 -4.54 -14.17
N ILE A 160 11.25 -4.45 -13.08
CA ILE A 160 11.61 -3.62 -11.93
C ILE A 160 12.38 -4.42 -10.87
N PRO A 161 13.28 -3.79 -10.09
CA PRO A 161 13.92 -4.45 -8.97
C PRO A 161 12.89 -5.03 -7.99
N THR A 162 13.14 -6.22 -7.45
CA THR A 162 12.28 -6.86 -6.45
C THR A 162 11.94 -5.94 -5.27
N VAL A 163 12.90 -5.14 -4.81
CA VAL A 163 12.68 -4.16 -3.73
C VAL A 163 11.69 -3.08 -4.14
N ALA A 164 11.70 -2.63 -5.40
CA ALA A 164 10.74 -1.67 -5.91
C ALA A 164 9.34 -2.30 -6.03
N ALA A 165 9.25 -3.56 -6.46
CA ALA A 165 7.99 -4.31 -6.49
C ALA A 165 7.39 -4.46 -5.08
N ILE A 166 8.22 -4.81 -4.09
CA ILE A 166 7.79 -4.87 -2.68
C ILE A 166 7.32 -3.49 -2.19
N THR A 167 8.01 -2.41 -2.55
CA THR A 167 7.59 -1.04 -2.21
C THR A 167 6.24 -0.67 -2.85
N LEU A 168 5.99 -1.07 -4.10
CA LEU A 168 4.67 -0.88 -4.73
C LEU A 168 3.57 -1.64 -3.99
N LEU A 169 3.84 -2.87 -3.55
CA LEU A 169 2.88 -3.65 -2.75
C LEU A 169 2.65 -3.02 -1.36
N ASN A 170 3.68 -2.46 -0.73
CA ASN A 170 3.52 -1.68 0.52
C ASN A 170 2.68 -0.43 0.30
N LYS A 171 2.89 0.29 -0.80
CA LYS A 171 2.06 1.45 -1.15
C LYS A 171 0.59 1.04 -1.34
N LEU A 172 0.33 -0.07 -2.05
CA LEU A 172 -1.03 -0.60 -2.21
C LEU A 172 -1.68 -0.95 -0.87
N GLU A 173 -0.93 -1.55 0.05
CA GLU A 173 -1.41 -1.82 1.40
C GLU A 173 -1.81 -0.52 2.12
N THR A 174 -0.98 0.53 2.07
CA THR A 174 -1.31 1.84 2.65
C THR A 174 -2.54 2.46 1.97
N ASP A 175 -2.62 2.40 0.64
CA ASP A 175 -3.75 2.92 -0.13
C ASP A 175 -5.06 2.20 0.25
N HIS A 176 -5.04 0.86 0.37
CA HIS A 176 -6.19 0.06 0.81
C HIS A 176 -6.65 0.44 2.22
N LYS A 177 -5.72 0.59 3.18
CA LYS A 177 -6.03 1.01 4.55
C LYS A 177 -6.69 2.39 4.59
N ARG A 178 -6.16 3.34 3.82
CA ARG A 178 -6.69 4.71 3.73
C ARG A 178 -8.06 4.76 3.07
N ALA A 179 -8.25 4.00 2.00
CA ALA A 179 -9.52 3.89 1.32
C ALA A 179 -10.59 3.26 2.24
N ALA A 180 -10.25 2.21 3.00
CA ALA A 180 -11.14 1.62 3.99
C ALA A 180 -11.54 2.62 5.08
N ALA A 181 -10.58 3.35 5.65
CA ALA A 181 -10.83 4.37 6.67
C ALA A 181 -11.76 5.48 6.15
N PHE A 182 -11.51 5.94 4.92
CA PHE A 182 -12.35 6.93 4.25
C PHE A 182 -13.79 6.42 4.08
N VAL A 183 -13.98 5.24 3.48
CA VAL A 183 -15.32 4.68 3.21
C VAL A 183 -16.09 4.45 4.51
N LEU A 184 -15.43 3.92 5.56
CA LEU A 184 -16.07 3.74 6.86
C LEU A 184 -16.47 5.08 7.50
N THR A 185 -15.68 6.13 7.32
CA THR A 185 -16.03 7.47 7.81
C THR A 185 -17.27 8.00 7.09
N GLU A 186 -17.34 7.87 5.77
CA GLU A 186 -18.53 8.27 5.00
C GLU A 186 -19.76 7.45 5.41
N LEU A 187 -19.59 6.16 5.65
CA LEU A 187 -20.66 5.28 6.12
C LEU A 187 -21.15 5.66 7.53
N SER A 188 -20.25 5.99 8.44
CA SER A 188 -20.58 6.47 9.79
C SER A 188 -21.39 7.77 9.74
N ASN A 189 -21.03 8.69 8.84
CA ASN A 189 -21.73 9.96 8.67
C ASN A 189 -23.16 9.78 8.12
N LYS A 190 -23.40 8.70 7.36
CA LYS A 190 -24.74 8.36 6.87
C LYS A 190 -25.68 7.94 8.00
N GLY A 191 -25.20 7.15 8.96
CA GLY A 191 -25.99 6.68 10.11
C GLY A 191 -26.35 7.76 11.14
N LYS A 192 -25.85 8.99 10.98
CA LYS A 192 -26.12 10.14 11.85
C LYS A 192 -27.15 11.12 11.28
N LYS A 193 -27.61 10.91 10.03
CA LYS A 193 -28.65 11.71 9.36
C LYS A 193 -29.99 11.01 9.45
#